data_AF-A0AAU7MY43-F1
#
_entry.id   AF-A0AAU7MY43-F1
#
_cell.length_a   1.000
_cell.length_b   1.000
_cell.length_c   1.000
_cell.angle_alpha   90.00
_cell.angle_beta   90.00
_cell.angle_gamma   90.00
#
_symmetry.space_group_name_H-M   'P 1'
#
loop_
_entity.id
_entity.type
_entity.pdbx_description
1 polymer ?
#
loop_
_entity_poly.entity_id
_entity_poly.type
_entity_poly.pdbx_seq_one_letter_code
_entity_poly.pdbx_strand_id
1 'polypeptide(L)'
;MKKTIASSLLLAFVTTMATSQEKKELDRQAILDMCGCYEVSFKYTETFAPEIDYEKHLDYTSKALELALPIVDEDNKISLQHLLVLNDTTVIKHWRQDWLYENQAVFHYDKDNNWVFTQLPANAVKGQWTQKVYQVDDSPRYSGSSTWVHFDGRHYWENRSDSPLPRREYTKRSDYNVMSRGNRQEITANGWVHEQDNNKIIRTDGEQDVLLAQEKGYNTYVKVADERCQAAKEWWAENQDFWATTRAAWDEVYNREGDLTLLKKVDDKPLFVHFYALEQKGATKAEVLETINKFVANTSVKNNVEGQ
;
A
#
# COMPACT_ATOMS: atom_id res chain seq x y z
N MET A 1 -45.11 34.28 -12.58
CA MET A 1 -43.63 34.14 -12.49
C MET A 1 -43.27 32.99 -11.54
N LYS A 2 -43.33 31.72 -11.96
CA LYS A 2 -42.90 30.56 -11.13
C LYS A 2 -42.40 29.35 -11.95
N LYS A 3 -42.14 29.50 -13.26
CA LYS A 3 -41.75 28.38 -14.15
C LYS A 3 -40.31 28.43 -14.67
N THR A 4 -39.53 29.46 -14.32
CA THR A 4 -38.18 29.66 -14.90
C THR A 4 -37.02 29.24 -13.99
N ILE A 5 -37.27 28.79 -12.76
CA ILE A 5 -36.21 28.44 -11.79
C ILE A 5 -35.83 26.94 -11.88
N ALA A 6 -36.73 26.08 -12.38
CA ALA A 6 -36.47 24.63 -12.44
C ALA A 6 -35.45 24.22 -13.53
N SER A 7 -35.37 24.96 -14.66
CA SER A 7 -34.46 24.63 -15.76
C SER A 7 -33.00 25.00 -15.49
N SER A 8 -32.73 26.02 -14.68
CA SER A 8 -31.37 26.44 -14.32
C SER A 8 -30.71 25.52 -13.30
N LEU A 9 -31.50 24.92 -12.39
CA LEU A 9 -30.99 23.91 -11.44
C LEU A 9 -30.65 22.58 -12.12
N LEU A 10 -31.40 22.17 -13.16
CA LEU A 10 -31.07 20.98 -13.94
C LEU A 10 -29.77 21.14 -14.73
N LEU A 11 -29.54 22.31 -15.33
CA LEU A 11 -28.35 22.55 -16.15
C LEU A 11 -27.05 22.59 -15.32
N ALA A 12 -27.10 23.19 -14.12
CA ALA A 12 -25.96 23.23 -13.20
C ALA A 12 -25.60 21.85 -12.62
N PHE A 13 -26.61 20.99 -12.38
CA PHE A 13 -26.40 19.63 -11.87
C PHE A 13 -25.75 18.71 -12.91
N VAL A 14 -26.11 18.87 -14.20
CA VAL A 14 -25.53 18.10 -15.31
C VAL A 14 -24.06 18.47 -15.54
N THR A 15 -23.69 19.75 -15.45
CA THR A 15 -22.29 20.17 -15.64
C THR A 15 -21.35 19.67 -14.54
N THR A 16 -21.79 19.62 -13.27
CA THR A 16 -20.95 19.15 -12.15
C THR A 16 -20.71 17.63 -12.16
N MET A 17 -21.66 16.86 -12.68
CA MET A 17 -21.53 15.40 -12.79
C MET A 17 -20.55 15.01 -13.91
N ALA A 18 -20.58 15.72 -15.04
CA ALA A 18 -19.66 15.48 -16.15
C ALA A 18 -18.20 15.70 -15.74
N THR A 19 -17.90 16.78 -15.01
CA THR A 19 -16.54 17.09 -14.54
C THR A 19 -16.01 16.08 -13.51
N SER A 20 -16.90 15.50 -12.68
CA SER A 20 -16.51 14.49 -11.69
C SER A 20 -16.16 13.15 -12.34
N GLN A 21 -16.93 12.73 -13.35
CA GLN A 21 -16.67 11.49 -14.07
C GLN A 21 -15.38 11.60 -14.90
N GLU A 22 -15.16 12.75 -15.54
CA GLU A 22 -13.93 13.04 -16.28
C GLU A 22 -12.71 13.01 -15.36
N LYS A 23 -12.78 13.64 -14.18
CA LYS A 23 -11.71 13.58 -13.19
C LYS A 23 -11.44 12.14 -12.75
N LYS A 24 -12.48 11.38 -12.42
CA LYS A 24 -12.31 9.99 -11.99
C LYS A 24 -11.57 9.16 -13.05
N GLU A 25 -11.87 9.35 -14.32
CA GLU A 25 -11.16 8.63 -15.39
C GLU A 25 -9.69 9.04 -15.49
N LEU A 26 -9.36 10.33 -15.31
CA LEU A 26 -7.96 10.78 -15.21
C LEU A 26 -7.25 10.15 -14.01
N ASP A 27 -7.92 10.05 -12.86
CA ASP A 27 -7.37 9.39 -11.67
C ASP A 27 -7.08 7.91 -11.95
N ARG A 28 -8.02 7.20 -12.59
CA ARG A 28 -7.86 5.78 -12.98
C ARG A 28 -6.70 5.61 -13.96
N GLN A 29 -6.61 6.46 -14.98
CA GLN A 29 -5.52 6.42 -15.95
C GLN A 29 -4.17 6.64 -15.25
N ALA A 30 -4.07 7.61 -14.34
CA ALA A 30 -2.84 7.86 -13.59
C ALA A 30 -2.44 6.64 -12.74
N ILE A 31 -3.40 5.92 -12.14
CA ILE A 31 -3.12 4.67 -11.43
C ILE A 31 -2.61 3.59 -12.39
N LEU A 32 -3.27 3.39 -13.53
CA LEU A 32 -2.87 2.39 -14.52
C LEU A 32 -1.54 2.72 -15.20
N ASP A 33 -1.18 3.99 -15.31
CA ASP A 33 0.12 4.45 -15.84
C ASP A 33 1.30 4.03 -14.96
N MET A 34 1.05 3.62 -13.70
CA MET A 34 2.06 2.99 -12.84
C MET A 34 2.42 1.56 -13.29
N CYS A 35 1.69 0.96 -14.25
CA CYS A 35 1.99 -0.37 -14.78
C CYS A 35 3.07 -0.36 -15.87
N GLY A 36 3.88 -1.42 -15.88
CA GLY A 36 5.00 -1.60 -16.80
C GLY A 36 6.17 -2.35 -16.17
N CYS A 37 7.21 -2.55 -16.96
CA CYS A 37 8.51 -3.02 -16.49
C CYS A 37 9.40 -1.84 -16.12
N TYR A 38 10.04 -1.88 -14.94
CA TYR A 38 10.78 -0.75 -14.39
C TYR A 38 12.16 -1.16 -13.87
N GLU A 39 13.16 -0.33 -14.14
CA GLU A 39 14.31 -0.21 -13.26
C GLU A 39 13.94 0.67 -12.08
N VAL A 40 13.92 0.06 -10.90
CA VAL A 40 13.55 0.71 -9.66
C VAL A 40 14.80 1.07 -8.88
N SER A 41 14.86 2.30 -8.38
CA SER A 41 15.88 2.73 -7.40
C SER A 41 15.17 3.16 -6.14
N PHE A 42 15.58 2.62 -5.00
CA PHE A 42 15.13 3.02 -3.68
C PHE A 42 16.23 3.84 -3.01
N LYS A 43 15.92 5.07 -2.58
CA LYS A 43 16.88 5.95 -1.90
C LYS A 43 16.24 6.53 -0.65
N TYR A 44 16.90 6.42 0.49
CA TYR A 44 16.40 6.99 1.75
C TYR A 44 17.55 7.66 2.51
N THR A 45 17.27 8.84 3.06
CA THR A 45 18.23 9.63 3.85
C THR A 45 17.51 10.29 5.03
N GLU A 46 18.11 10.26 6.21
CA GLU A 46 17.60 10.98 7.37
C GLU A 46 17.93 12.48 7.27
N THR A 47 16.92 13.32 7.45
CA THR A 47 17.02 14.76 7.13
C THR A 47 17.08 15.63 8.38
N PHE A 48 16.07 15.57 9.24
CA PHE A 48 15.98 16.40 10.44
C PHE A 48 15.71 15.52 11.66
N ALA A 49 16.29 15.86 12.80
CA ALA A 49 16.01 15.21 14.07
C ALA A 49 15.78 16.30 15.14
N PRO A 50 14.87 16.12 16.09
CA PRO A 50 14.66 17.10 17.15
C PRO A 50 15.84 17.19 18.12
N GLU A 51 16.47 16.06 18.43
CA GLU A 51 17.60 15.99 19.36
C GLU A 51 18.90 16.43 18.68
N ILE A 52 19.65 17.31 19.36
CA ILE A 52 20.86 17.93 18.81
C ILE A 52 22.02 16.95 18.66
N ASP A 53 22.06 15.93 19.49
CA ASP A 53 23.08 14.87 19.52
C ASP A 53 22.64 13.60 18.77
N TYR A 54 21.52 13.66 18.04
CA TYR A 54 21.08 12.54 17.20
C TYR A 54 22.07 12.31 16.05
N GLU A 55 22.71 11.14 16.07
CA GLU A 55 23.52 10.66 14.96
C GLU A 55 22.65 9.96 13.93
N LYS A 56 22.52 10.59 12.75
CA LYS A 56 21.77 10.03 11.63
C LYS A 56 22.38 8.72 11.14
N HIS A 57 21.53 7.79 10.78
CA HIS A 57 21.92 6.57 10.10
C HIS A 57 22.38 6.84 8.67
N LEU A 58 23.25 5.96 8.16
CA LEU A 58 23.76 6.04 6.80
C LEU A 58 22.64 5.96 5.76
N ASP A 59 22.83 6.69 4.66
CA ASP A 59 21.94 6.65 3.51
C ASP A 59 21.77 5.21 2.99
N TYR A 60 20.53 4.87 2.65
CA TYR A 60 20.20 3.59 2.04
C TYR A 60 19.98 3.77 0.55
N THR A 61 20.63 2.92 -0.26
CA THR A 61 20.34 2.80 -1.69
C THR A 61 20.23 1.34 -2.08
N SER A 62 19.20 0.99 -2.84
CA SER A 62 19.09 -0.29 -3.52
C SER A 62 18.43 -0.13 -4.89
N LYS A 63 18.58 -1.15 -5.74
CA LYS A 63 17.99 -1.20 -7.06
C LYS A 63 17.37 -2.57 -7.32
N ALA A 64 16.35 -2.61 -8.16
CA ALA A 64 15.76 -3.84 -8.63
C ALA A 64 15.15 -3.65 -10.03
N LEU A 65 14.88 -4.77 -10.70
CA LEU A 65 13.96 -4.81 -11.83
C LEU A 65 12.59 -5.22 -11.28
N GLU A 66 11.54 -4.50 -11.64
CA GLU A 66 10.19 -4.74 -11.10
C GLU A 66 9.14 -4.64 -12.20
N LEU A 67 8.27 -5.65 -12.27
CA LEU A 67 7.06 -5.63 -13.07
C LEU A 67 5.90 -5.16 -12.19
N ALA A 68 5.26 -4.07 -12.57
CA ALA A 68 3.96 -3.67 -12.02
C ALA A 68 2.88 -3.99 -13.05
N LEU A 69 1.91 -4.83 -12.70
CA LEU A 69 0.84 -5.24 -13.62
C LEU A 69 -0.55 -5.05 -12.99
N PRO A 70 -1.57 -4.68 -13.78
CA PRO A 70 -2.93 -4.62 -13.30
C PRO A 70 -3.49 -6.04 -13.17
N ILE A 71 -4.04 -6.36 -12.01
CA ILE A 71 -4.68 -7.66 -11.73
C ILE A 71 -6.18 -7.52 -11.48
N VAL A 72 -6.65 -6.30 -11.24
CA VAL A 72 -8.06 -5.89 -11.24
C VAL A 72 -8.13 -4.51 -11.87
N ASP A 73 -9.08 -4.31 -12.78
CA ASP A 73 -9.36 -3.04 -13.46
C ASP A 73 -10.88 -2.86 -13.58
N GLU A 74 -11.49 -2.36 -12.50
CA GLU A 74 -12.92 -2.09 -12.37
C GLU A 74 -13.14 -0.59 -12.11
N ASP A 75 -14.35 -0.10 -12.39
CA ASP A 75 -14.68 1.34 -12.28
C ASP A 75 -14.31 1.96 -10.91
N ASN A 76 -14.51 1.24 -9.80
CA ASN A 76 -14.23 1.71 -8.44
C ASN A 76 -13.07 0.97 -7.76
N LYS A 77 -12.39 0.05 -8.45
CA LYS A 77 -11.33 -0.77 -7.90
C LYS A 77 -10.25 -1.06 -8.94
N ILE A 78 -9.02 -0.68 -8.63
CA ILE A 78 -7.84 -1.09 -9.40
C ILE A 78 -6.89 -1.80 -8.44
N SER A 79 -6.32 -2.93 -8.84
CA SER A 79 -5.32 -3.64 -8.03
C SER A 79 -4.07 -3.86 -8.87
N LEU A 80 -2.92 -3.45 -8.36
CA LEU A 80 -1.64 -3.59 -9.04
C LEU A 80 -0.76 -4.56 -8.26
N GLN A 81 -0.32 -5.62 -8.93
CA GLN A 81 0.67 -6.54 -8.39
C GLN A 81 2.07 -6.10 -8.81
N HIS A 82 2.99 -6.07 -7.85
CA HIS A 82 4.39 -5.79 -8.11
C HIS A 82 5.24 -7.05 -7.89
N LEU A 83 6.07 -7.38 -8.88
CA LEU A 83 6.92 -8.57 -8.91
C LEU A 83 8.36 -8.15 -9.17
N LEU A 84 9.27 -8.45 -8.23
CA LEU A 84 10.69 -8.20 -8.42
C LEU A 84 11.30 -9.33 -9.25
N VAL A 85 12.23 -8.98 -10.13
CA VAL A 85 13.08 -9.91 -10.88
C VAL A 85 14.52 -9.76 -10.36
N LEU A 86 15.05 -10.83 -9.79
CA LEU A 86 16.43 -10.93 -9.30
C LEU A 86 17.23 -11.86 -10.21
N ASN A 87 18.46 -11.47 -10.52
CA ASN A 87 19.38 -12.26 -11.35
C ASN A 87 18.71 -12.78 -12.64
N ASP A 88 17.92 -11.91 -13.27
CA ASP A 88 17.16 -12.12 -14.52
C ASP A 88 16.09 -13.23 -14.52
N THR A 89 16.01 -14.05 -13.47
CA THR A 89 15.21 -15.30 -13.48
C THR A 89 14.41 -15.54 -12.21
N THR A 90 14.89 -15.07 -11.06
CA THR A 90 14.22 -15.32 -9.78
C THR A 90 13.15 -14.27 -9.54
N VAL A 91 11.90 -14.70 -9.48
CA VAL A 91 10.76 -13.80 -9.25
C VAL A 91 10.38 -13.82 -7.78
N ILE A 92 10.17 -12.62 -7.21
CA ILE A 92 9.61 -12.45 -5.87
C ILE A 92 8.33 -11.64 -5.99
N LYS A 93 7.21 -12.19 -5.53
CA LYS A 93 6.01 -11.40 -5.30
C LYS A 93 6.28 -10.38 -4.20
N HIS A 94 6.39 -9.11 -4.56
CA HIS A 94 6.97 -8.10 -3.68
C HIS A 94 5.92 -7.38 -2.83
N TRP A 95 4.97 -6.72 -3.47
CA TRP A 95 3.89 -6.03 -2.78
C TRP A 95 2.70 -5.88 -3.72
N ARG A 96 1.55 -5.58 -3.14
CA ARG A 96 0.32 -5.29 -3.88
C ARG A 96 -0.23 -3.97 -3.39
N GLN A 97 -0.83 -3.22 -4.30
CA GLN A 97 -1.61 -2.04 -3.95
C GLN A 97 -3.01 -2.14 -4.56
N ASP A 98 -4.02 -2.01 -3.71
CA ASP A 98 -5.39 -1.86 -4.13
C ASP A 98 -5.79 -0.38 -4.01
N TRP A 99 -6.44 0.14 -5.04
CA TRP A 99 -6.97 1.47 -5.14
C TRP A 99 -8.49 1.39 -5.14
N LEU A 100 -9.13 1.97 -4.12
CA LEU A 100 -10.57 1.92 -3.94
C LEU A 100 -11.15 3.33 -3.95
N TYR A 101 -12.04 3.61 -4.91
CA TYR A 101 -12.71 4.89 -5.03
C TYR A 101 -13.76 5.08 -3.93
N GLU A 102 -13.73 6.22 -3.24
CA GLU A 102 -14.66 6.61 -2.17
C GLU A 102 -14.82 5.55 -1.05
N ASN A 103 -13.76 4.79 -0.78
CA ASN A 103 -13.78 3.72 0.22
C ASN A 103 -13.95 4.26 1.65
N GLN A 104 -14.98 3.78 2.35
CA GLN A 104 -15.32 4.20 3.70
C GLN A 104 -14.71 3.30 4.80
N ALA A 105 -14.40 2.05 4.49
CA ALA A 105 -13.89 1.07 5.45
C ALA A 105 -12.34 1.03 5.40
N VAL A 106 -11.69 1.58 6.44
CA VAL A 106 -10.24 1.80 6.45
C VAL A 106 -9.60 1.13 7.67
N PHE A 107 -8.44 0.49 7.43
CA PHE A 107 -7.58 -0.07 8.46
C PHE A 107 -6.32 0.81 8.59
N HIS A 108 -6.22 1.53 9.69
CA HIS A 108 -5.09 2.40 10.00
C HIS A 108 -4.09 1.62 10.83
N TYR A 109 -2.83 1.54 10.38
CA TYR A 109 -1.80 0.93 11.22
C TYR A 109 -1.59 1.78 12.47
N ASP A 110 -1.51 1.12 13.62
CA ASP A 110 -1.27 1.77 14.91
C ASP A 110 0.18 1.56 15.35
N LYS A 111 0.49 0.37 15.90
CA LYS A 111 1.83 -0.15 16.19
C LYS A 111 1.70 -1.67 16.36
N ASP A 112 2.79 -2.39 16.60
CA ASP A 112 2.69 -3.75 17.16
C ASP A 112 1.88 -4.75 16.30
N ASN A 113 1.98 -4.63 14.97
CA ASN A 113 1.15 -5.40 14.02
C ASN A 113 -0.35 -5.30 14.32
N ASN A 114 -0.79 -4.12 14.76
CA ASN A 114 -2.18 -3.79 14.99
C ASN A 114 -2.66 -2.76 13.97
N TRP A 115 -3.87 -2.98 13.44
CA TRP A 115 -4.58 -2.06 12.57
C TRP A 115 -5.93 -1.75 13.18
N VAL A 116 -6.18 -0.47 13.42
CA VAL A 116 -7.44 0.06 13.94
C VAL A 116 -8.42 0.26 12.81
N PHE A 117 -9.63 -0.27 12.97
CA PHE A 117 -10.69 -0.12 11.97
C PHE A 117 -11.42 1.21 12.16
N THR A 118 -11.74 1.87 11.05
CA THR A 118 -12.60 3.07 11.06
C THR A 118 -13.55 3.05 9.87
N GLN A 119 -14.83 3.33 10.14
CA GLN A 119 -15.83 3.63 9.13
C GLN A 119 -15.92 5.15 8.93
N LEU A 120 -15.53 5.63 7.76
CA LEU A 120 -15.58 7.03 7.38
C LEU A 120 -16.95 7.38 6.77
N PRO A 121 -17.48 8.59 6.98
CA PRO A 121 -18.71 9.02 6.33
C PRO A 121 -18.47 9.30 4.83
N ALA A 122 -19.46 8.99 3.99
CA ALA A 122 -19.36 9.11 2.52
C ALA A 122 -18.89 10.49 2.02
N ASN A 123 -19.26 11.56 2.72
CA ASN A 123 -18.83 12.92 2.37
C ASN A 123 -17.34 13.18 2.60
N ALA A 124 -16.69 12.47 3.54
CA ALA A 124 -15.27 12.63 3.84
C ALA A 124 -14.37 11.98 2.78
N VAL A 125 -14.88 10.98 2.06
CA VAL A 125 -14.12 10.19 1.07
C VAL A 125 -14.50 10.53 -0.37
N LYS A 126 -15.44 11.46 -0.57
CA LYS A 126 -15.95 11.83 -1.90
C LYS A 126 -14.82 12.27 -2.83
N GLY A 127 -14.73 11.66 -4.01
CA GLY A 127 -13.70 11.92 -5.01
C GLY A 127 -12.29 11.44 -4.64
N GLN A 128 -12.14 10.74 -3.51
CA GLN A 128 -10.84 10.21 -3.07
C GLN A 128 -10.63 8.78 -3.55
N TRP A 129 -9.36 8.45 -3.74
CA TRP A 129 -8.90 7.08 -3.90
C TRP A 129 -8.14 6.67 -2.64
N THR A 130 -8.55 5.54 -2.07
CA THR A 130 -7.82 4.88 -0.98
C THR A 130 -6.80 3.91 -1.55
N GLN A 131 -5.53 4.13 -1.29
CA GLN A 131 -4.48 3.13 -1.52
C GLN A 131 -4.40 2.21 -0.28
N LYS A 132 -4.57 0.91 -0.49
CA LYS A 132 -4.28 -0.15 0.50
C LYS A 132 -3.04 -0.90 0.03
N VAL A 133 -1.99 -0.88 0.85
CA VAL A 133 -0.72 -1.54 0.55
C VAL A 133 -0.62 -2.84 1.34
N TYR A 134 -0.26 -3.91 0.64
CA TYR A 134 -0.12 -5.25 1.18
C TYR A 134 1.31 -5.77 1.03
N GLN A 135 1.70 -6.70 1.91
CA GLN A 135 3.04 -7.31 1.91
C GLN A 135 3.15 -8.46 0.90
N VAL A 136 4.31 -9.13 0.90
CA VAL A 136 4.63 -10.29 0.03
C VAL A 136 3.57 -11.40 0.12
N ASP A 137 2.98 -11.59 1.30
CA ASP A 137 1.97 -12.60 1.63
C ASP A 137 0.52 -12.07 1.62
N ASP A 138 0.30 -10.87 1.08
CA ASP A 138 -1.00 -10.15 1.06
C ASP A 138 -1.58 -9.74 2.43
N SER A 139 -0.82 -9.89 3.52
CA SER A 139 -1.15 -9.24 4.81
C SER A 139 -1.11 -7.71 4.71
N PRO A 140 -1.84 -6.99 5.59
CA PRO A 140 -1.97 -5.56 5.47
C PRO A 140 -0.65 -4.92 5.85
N ARG A 141 -0.33 -3.79 5.21
CA ARG A 141 0.81 -2.98 5.58
C ARG A 141 0.32 -1.63 6.08
N TYR A 142 -0.26 -0.83 5.20
CA TYR A 142 -0.84 0.46 5.55
C TYR A 142 -1.90 0.85 4.52
N SER A 143 -2.73 1.83 4.87
CA SER A 143 -3.66 2.41 3.92
C SER A 143 -3.81 3.92 4.13
N GLY A 144 -4.18 4.60 3.05
CA GLY A 144 -4.32 6.05 3.02
C GLY A 144 -5.29 6.49 1.94
N SER A 145 -6.01 7.59 2.16
CA SER A 145 -6.97 8.12 1.20
C SER A 145 -6.70 9.58 0.90
N SER A 146 -6.80 9.95 -0.37
CA SER A 146 -6.63 11.32 -0.87
C SER A 146 -7.17 11.45 -2.29
N THR A 147 -7.25 12.68 -2.80
CA THR A 147 -7.62 12.95 -4.19
C THR A 147 -6.37 12.99 -5.06
N TRP A 148 -6.45 12.44 -6.28
CA TRP A 148 -5.47 12.74 -7.31
C TRP A 148 -5.58 14.20 -7.75
N VAL A 149 -4.43 14.81 -8.02
CA VAL A 149 -4.28 16.18 -8.53
C VAL A 149 -3.78 16.10 -9.97
N HIS A 150 -4.49 16.80 -10.85
CA HIS A 150 -4.16 16.95 -12.26
C HIS A 150 -4.10 18.43 -12.60
N PHE A 151 -2.89 18.99 -12.61
CA PHE A 151 -2.70 20.42 -12.79
C PHE A 151 -1.32 20.70 -13.40
N ASP A 152 -1.25 21.65 -14.34
CA ASP A 152 -0.02 22.04 -15.04
C ASP A 152 0.80 20.85 -15.60
N GLY A 153 0.10 19.84 -16.14
CA GLY A 153 0.71 18.62 -16.70
C GLY A 153 1.29 17.66 -15.66
N ARG A 154 1.02 17.89 -14.37
CA ARG A 154 1.44 17.01 -13.27
C ARG A 154 0.26 16.17 -12.80
N HIS A 155 0.52 14.90 -12.54
CA HIS A 155 -0.48 13.93 -12.09
C HIS A 155 0.06 13.23 -10.85
N TYR A 156 -0.46 13.59 -9.67
CA TYR A 156 0.03 13.01 -8.42
C TYR A 156 -1.08 12.77 -7.39
N TRP A 157 -0.85 11.80 -6.54
CA TRP A 157 -1.65 11.50 -5.36
C TRP A 157 -0.76 11.55 -4.13
N GLU A 158 -1.24 12.21 -3.08
CA GLU A 158 -0.45 12.42 -1.87
C GLU A 158 -1.27 12.24 -0.60
N ASN A 159 -0.74 11.47 0.36
CA ASN A 159 -1.38 11.21 1.64
C ASN A 159 -0.34 11.09 2.76
N ARG A 160 -0.82 11.09 4.01
CA ARG A 160 -0.04 10.62 5.17
C ARG A 160 -0.71 9.39 5.79
N SER A 161 0.07 8.36 6.10
CA SER A 161 -0.41 7.13 6.74
C SER A 161 0.70 6.45 7.53
N ASP A 162 0.34 5.92 8.69
CA ASP A 162 1.25 5.14 9.50
C ASP A 162 1.43 3.72 8.95
N SER A 163 2.57 3.11 9.22
CA SER A 163 2.93 1.80 8.69
C SER A 163 3.94 1.07 9.58
N PRO A 164 4.00 -0.28 9.48
CA PRO A 164 5.10 -1.05 10.04
C PRO A 164 6.45 -0.64 9.44
N LEU A 165 7.52 -0.89 10.20
CA LEU A 165 8.88 -0.68 9.75
C LEU A 165 9.16 -1.53 8.50
N PRO A 166 9.91 -1.02 7.50
CA PRO A 166 10.35 -1.81 6.38
C PRO A 166 11.57 -2.66 6.81
N ARG A 167 11.84 -3.73 6.07
CA ARG A 167 12.97 -4.63 6.35
C ARG A 167 14.33 -3.95 6.52
N ARG A 168 14.60 -2.87 5.77
CA ARG A 168 15.85 -2.11 5.90
C ARG A 168 16.05 -1.50 7.29
N GLU A 169 14.96 -1.28 8.04
CA GLU A 169 15.01 -0.68 9.38
C GLU A 169 15.02 -1.76 10.45
N TYR A 170 13.96 -2.57 10.57
CA TYR A 170 13.81 -3.51 11.69
C TYR A 170 14.90 -4.59 11.76
N THR A 171 15.69 -4.78 10.69
CA THR A 171 16.85 -5.70 10.70
C THR A 171 18.16 -5.04 11.16
N LYS A 172 18.16 -3.72 11.37
CA LYS A 172 19.35 -2.89 11.64
C LYS A 172 19.23 -2.04 12.89
N ARG A 173 18.01 -1.76 13.36
CA ARG A 173 17.73 -0.89 14.49
C ARG A 173 16.39 -1.23 15.14
N SER A 174 16.15 -0.68 16.32
CA SER A 174 14.96 -0.93 17.16
C SER A 174 14.60 0.27 18.05
N ASP A 175 15.00 1.47 17.65
CA ASP A 175 14.89 2.74 18.38
C ASP A 175 13.58 3.50 18.09
N TYR A 176 12.71 2.95 17.23
CA TYR A 176 11.35 3.43 16.96
C TYR A 176 10.49 2.27 16.45
N ASN A 177 9.15 2.44 16.47
CA ASN A 177 8.20 1.35 16.20
C ASN A 177 7.07 1.71 15.22
N VAL A 178 6.97 2.98 14.79
CA VAL A 178 6.00 3.41 13.79
C VAL A 178 6.66 4.31 12.77
N MET A 179 6.36 4.10 11.50
CA MET A 179 6.72 5.06 10.45
C MET A 179 5.48 5.75 9.91
N SER A 180 5.37 7.04 10.18
CA SER A 180 4.36 7.90 9.58
C SER A 180 4.84 8.34 8.20
N ARG A 181 4.35 7.67 7.16
CA ARG A 181 4.76 7.90 5.77
C ARG A 181 3.97 9.05 5.17
N GLY A 182 4.65 10.05 4.63
CA GLY A 182 4.05 10.96 3.67
C GLY A 182 4.25 10.37 2.28
N ASN A 183 3.25 9.75 1.67
CA ASN A 183 3.39 9.13 0.34
C ASN A 183 2.97 10.12 -0.73
N ARG A 184 3.82 10.33 -1.73
CA ARG A 184 3.48 11.04 -2.97
C ARG A 184 3.81 10.13 -4.15
N GLN A 185 2.78 9.75 -4.91
CA GLN A 185 2.93 9.01 -6.15
C GLN A 185 2.69 9.97 -7.30
N GLU A 186 3.70 10.19 -8.14
CA GLU A 186 3.64 11.15 -9.24
C GLU A 186 4.04 10.47 -10.55
N ILE A 187 3.17 10.59 -11.56
CA ILE A 187 3.42 10.09 -12.91
C ILE A 187 4.36 11.06 -13.62
N THR A 188 5.33 10.50 -14.34
CA THR A 188 6.36 11.23 -15.07
C THR A 188 6.38 10.77 -16.53
N ALA A 189 7.10 11.49 -17.39
CA ALA A 189 7.21 11.13 -18.80
C ALA A 189 7.83 9.73 -19.05
N ASN A 190 8.65 9.23 -18.12
CA ASN A 190 9.42 7.98 -18.29
C ASN A 190 9.05 6.91 -17.25
N GLY A 191 7.88 7.01 -16.62
CA GLY A 191 7.44 6.10 -15.55
C GLY A 191 6.85 6.88 -14.39
N TRP A 192 7.21 6.58 -13.15
CA TRP A 192 6.64 7.27 -11.99
C TRP A 192 7.62 7.35 -10.82
N VAL A 193 7.34 8.22 -9.86
CA VAL A 193 8.11 8.37 -8.64
C VAL A 193 7.23 8.16 -7.42
N HIS A 194 7.79 7.52 -6.39
CA HIS A 194 7.23 7.48 -5.05
C HIS A 194 8.15 8.26 -4.12
N GLU A 195 7.81 9.52 -3.93
CA GLU A 195 8.47 10.38 -2.95
C GLU A 195 7.86 10.16 -1.58
N GLN A 196 8.72 10.19 -0.57
CA GLN A 196 8.32 9.95 0.80
C GLN A 196 8.89 10.98 1.76
N ASP A 197 8.03 11.63 2.54
CA ASP A 197 8.42 12.48 3.65
C ASP A 197 7.99 11.81 4.96
N ASN A 198 8.87 10.92 5.43
CA ASN A 198 8.62 10.00 6.53
C ASN A 198 9.00 10.64 7.88
N ASN A 199 8.21 10.34 8.91
CA ASN A 199 8.59 10.52 10.31
C ASN A 199 8.79 9.15 10.95
N LYS A 200 9.93 8.97 11.64
CA LYS A 200 10.22 7.82 12.50
C LYS A 200 9.71 8.15 13.90
N ILE A 201 8.70 7.41 14.35
CA ILE A 201 7.92 7.70 15.54
C ILE A 201 8.13 6.59 16.58
N ILE A 202 8.37 7.00 17.82
CA ILE A 202 8.27 6.16 19.00
C ILE A 202 6.86 6.36 19.55
N ARG A 203 6.04 5.31 19.49
CA ARG A 203 4.65 5.31 19.97
C ARG A 203 4.52 4.42 21.20
N THR A 204 4.07 5.01 22.30
CA THR A 204 3.80 4.33 23.57
C THR A 204 2.33 4.49 23.93
N ASP A 205 1.70 3.44 24.45
CA ASP A 205 0.28 3.46 24.79
C ASP A 205 -0.04 4.52 25.84
N GLY A 206 -1.00 5.40 25.54
CA GLY A 206 -1.44 6.47 26.45
C GLY A 206 -0.49 7.67 26.53
N GLU A 207 0.61 7.67 25.78
CA GLU A 207 1.55 8.78 25.69
C GLU A 207 1.46 9.49 24.33
N GLN A 208 2.09 10.66 24.23
CA GLN A 208 2.21 11.34 22.94
C GLN A 208 3.32 10.72 22.11
N ASP A 209 3.10 10.64 20.79
CA ASP A 209 4.11 10.22 19.83
C ASP A 209 5.38 11.09 19.95
N VAL A 210 6.53 10.43 20.00
CA VAL A 210 7.84 11.10 19.99
C VAL A 210 8.46 10.96 18.60
N LEU A 211 8.81 12.09 17.99
CA LEU A 211 9.54 12.13 16.72
C LEU A 211 11.01 11.82 16.97
N LEU A 212 11.50 10.69 16.46
CA LEU A 212 12.91 10.34 16.50
C LEU A 212 13.69 11.09 15.41
N ALA A 213 13.26 10.94 14.15
CA ALA A 213 13.90 11.55 13.00
C ALA A 213 12.94 11.64 11.81
N GLN A 214 13.20 12.57 10.91
CA GLN A 214 12.57 12.67 9.60
C GLN A 214 13.46 12.02 8.55
N GLU A 215 12.85 11.42 7.54
CA GLU A 215 13.54 10.74 6.44
C GLU A 215 12.90 11.12 5.11
N LYS A 216 13.74 11.52 4.14
CA LYS A 216 13.32 11.64 2.74
C LYS A 216 13.55 10.31 2.04
N GLY A 217 12.48 9.73 1.50
CA GLY A 217 12.53 8.64 0.55
C GLY A 217 12.31 9.15 -0.87
N TYR A 218 13.03 8.59 -1.83
CA TYR A 218 12.91 8.92 -3.24
C TYR A 218 13.05 7.65 -4.06
N ASN A 219 11.91 7.04 -4.38
CA ASN A 219 11.86 5.84 -5.21
C ASN A 219 11.53 6.22 -6.65
N THR A 220 12.35 5.79 -7.60
CA THR A 220 12.12 6.04 -9.02
C THR A 220 11.79 4.75 -9.74
N TYR A 221 10.74 4.75 -10.55
CA TYR A 221 10.34 3.66 -11.43
C TYR A 221 10.56 4.12 -12.86
N VAL A 222 11.74 3.82 -13.42
CA VAL A 222 12.09 4.22 -14.79
C VAL A 222 11.69 3.10 -15.74
N LYS A 223 10.76 3.40 -16.65
CA LYS A 223 10.17 2.42 -17.56
C LYS A 223 11.23 1.91 -18.52
N VAL A 224 11.26 0.59 -18.69
CA VAL A 224 12.16 -0.11 -19.60
C VAL A 224 11.36 -1.04 -20.51
N ALA A 225 12.06 -1.63 -21.49
CA ALA A 225 11.45 -2.59 -22.40
C ALA A 225 10.83 -3.76 -21.64
N ASP A 226 9.61 -4.11 -22.05
CA ASP A 226 8.73 -5.07 -21.40
C ASP A 226 9.31 -6.49 -21.34
N GLU A 227 10.18 -6.82 -22.29
CA GLU A 227 10.90 -8.07 -22.42
C GLU A 227 11.90 -8.28 -21.26
N ARG A 228 12.35 -7.21 -20.61
CA ARG A 228 13.24 -7.35 -19.44
C ARG A 228 12.53 -8.02 -18.27
N CYS A 229 11.21 -7.83 -18.16
CA CYS A 229 10.39 -8.44 -17.12
C CYS A 229 9.75 -9.77 -17.55
N GLN A 230 10.26 -10.42 -18.61
CA GLN A 230 9.65 -11.63 -19.15
C GLN A 230 9.52 -12.76 -18.10
N ALA A 231 10.54 -12.97 -17.27
CA ALA A 231 10.48 -13.95 -16.19
C ALA A 231 9.33 -13.69 -15.21
N ALA A 232 9.06 -12.42 -14.86
CA ALA A 232 7.94 -12.06 -14.00
C ALA A 232 6.57 -12.27 -14.68
N LYS A 233 6.47 -12.02 -15.99
CA LYS A 233 5.25 -12.27 -16.76
C LYS A 233 4.91 -13.76 -16.81
N GLU A 234 5.90 -14.59 -17.08
CA GLU A 234 5.77 -16.05 -17.12
C GLU A 234 5.40 -16.60 -15.74
N TRP A 235 6.13 -16.18 -14.70
CA TRP A 235 5.82 -16.57 -13.33
C TRP A 235 4.40 -16.16 -12.91
N TRP A 236 3.96 -14.94 -13.26
CA TRP A 236 2.60 -14.51 -12.94
C TRP A 236 1.55 -15.39 -13.61
N ALA A 237 1.74 -15.73 -14.90
CA ALA A 237 0.81 -16.59 -15.63
C ALA A 237 0.61 -17.95 -14.95
N GLU A 238 1.65 -18.50 -14.32
CA GLU A 238 1.62 -19.77 -13.60
C GLU A 238 1.06 -19.66 -12.17
N ASN A 239 1.24 -18.51 -11.50
CA ASN A 239 0.96 -18.38 -10.06
C ASN A 239 -0.28 -17.53 -9.74
N GLN A 240 -0.86 -16.83 -10.71
CA GLN A 240 -1.97 -15.89 -10.48
C GLN A 240 -3.21 -16.52 -9.82
N ASP A 241 -3.51 -17.80 -10.09
CA ASP A 241 -4.68 -18.49 -9.55
C ASP A 241 -4.54 -18.80 -8.06
N PHE A 242 -3.33 -19.19 -7.63
CA PHE A 242 -3.01 -19.33 -6.21
C PHE A 242 -3.11 -17.99 -5.49
N TRP A 243 -2.60 -16.91 -6.10
CA TRP A 243 -2.69 -15.58 -5.50
C TRP A 243 -4.12 -15.02 -5.51
N ALA A 244 -4.95 -15.38 -6.48
CA ALA A 244 -6.38 -15.07 -6.45
C ALA A 244 -7.08 -15.78 -5.28
N THR A 245 -6.74 -17.05 -5.05
CA THR A 245 -7.19 -17.84 -3.89
C THR A 245 -6.76 -17.19 -2.58
N THR A 246 -5.51 -16.74 -2.51
CA THR A 246 -4.95 -16.01 -1.36
C THR A 246 -5.69 -14.71 -1.07
N ARG A 247 -5.90 -13.87 -2.10
CA ARG A 247 -6.67 -12.63 -1.96
C ARG A 247 -8.08 -12.91 -1.45
N ALA A 248 -8.75 -13.92 -1.99
CA ALA A 248 -10.09 -14.30 -1.55
C ALA A 248 -10.15 -14.81 -0.10
N ALA A 249 -9.08 -15.43 0.41
CA ALA A 249 -8.98 -15.82 1.82
C ALA A 249 -8.74 -14.60 2.73
N TRP A 250 -7.86 -13.69 2.32
CA TRP A 250 -7.64 -12.43 3.02
C TRP A 250 -8.89 -11.54 3.04
N ASP A 251 -9.67 -11.50 1.96
CA ASP A 251 -10.92 -10.73 1.89
C ASP A 251 -11.93 -11.18 2.97
N GLU A 252 -11.97 -12.46 3.34
CA GLU A 252 -12.81 -12.93 4.46
C GLU A 252 -12.33 -12.39 5.81
N VAL A 253 -11.02 -12.24 5.97
CA VAL A 253 -10.43 -11.65 7.18
C VAL A 253 -10.69 -10.15 7.20
N TYR A 254 -10.57 -9.44 6.07
CA TYR A 254 -10.78 -7.99 6.00
C TYR A 254 -12.23 -7.55 6.02
N ASN A 255 -13.16 -8.42 5.62
CA ASN A 255 -14.59 -8.12 5.66
C ASN A 255 -15.13 -8.22 7.09
N ARG A 256 -14.66 -7.32 7.95
CA ARG A 256 -15.04 -7.20 9.35
C ARG A 256 -15.22 -5.74 9.74
N GLU A 257 -15.99 -5.55 10.80
CA GLU A 257 -15.93 -4.33 11.61
C GLU A 257 -15.07 -4.63 12.84
N GLY A 258 -14.07 -3.79 13.10
CA GLY A 258 -13.17 -3.93 14.25
C GLY A 258 -11.73 -4.23 13.88
N ASP A 259 -10.87 -4.06 14.88
CA ASP A 259 -9.42 -4.07 14.72
C ASP A 259 -8.89 -5.43 14.25
N LEU A 260 -7.73 -5.37 13.60
CA LEU A 260 -6.99 -6.54 13.15
C LEU A 260 -5.61 -6.50 13.78
N THR A 261 -5.28 -7.52 14.57
CA THR A 261 -3.94 -7.72 15.09
C THR A 261 -3.38 -9.01 14.53
N LEU A 262 -2.14 -8.96 14.01
CA LEU A 262 -1.45 -10.13 13.50
C LEU A 262 -0.25 -10.50 14.38
N LEU A 263 -0.17 -11.76 14.79
CA LEU A 263 1.01 -12.33 15.39
C LEU A 263 2.19 -12.19 14.42
N LYS A 264 3.38 -11.90 14.95
CA LYS A 264 4.60 -11.81 14.12
C LYS A 264 4.99 -13.16 13.53
N LYS A 265 4.78 -14.23 14.30
CA LYS A 265 5.21 -15.59 13.99
C LYS A 265 4.22 -16.59 14.55
N VAL A 266 4.10 -17.70 13.84
CA VAL A 266 3.48 -18.95 14.30
C VAL A 266 4.48 -20.05 13.98
N ASP A 267 4.73 -20.93 14.96
CA ASP A 267 5.77 -21.97 14.87
C ASP A 267 7.15 -21.40 14.52
N ASP A 268 7.52 -20.29 15.19
CA ASP A 268 8.76 -19.52 15.00
C ASP A 268 9.01 -18.99 13.57
N LYS A 269 7.99 -19.04 12.71
CA LYS A 269 8.06 -18.63 11.31
C LYS A 269 7.10 -17.46 11.04
N PRO A 270 7.53 -16.43 10.31
CA PRO A 270 6.65 -15.36 9.85
C PRO A 270 5.68 -15.87 8.76
N LEU A 271 4.60 -15.14 8.52
CA LEU A 271 3.51 -15.55 7.63
C LEU A 271 4.00 -15.91 6.21
N PHE A 272 4.84 -15.06 5.62
CA PHE A 272 5.38 -15.30 4.27
C PHE A 272 6.09 -16.64 4.09
N VAL A 273 6.71 -17.20 5.15
CA VAL A 273 7.38 -18.50 5.08
C VAL A 273 6.37 -19.63 4.94
N HIS A 274 5.21 -19.51 5.62
CA HIS A 274 4.12 -20.47 5.46
C HIS A 274 3.51 -20.35 4.05
N PHE A 275 3.34 -19.12 3.55
CA PHE A 275 2.82 -18.88 2.20
C PHE A 275 3.68 -19.47 1.09
N TYR A 276 5.00 -19.47 1.22
CA TYR A 276 5.89 -20.15 0.27
C TYR A 276 5.56 -21.64 0.16
N ALA A 277 5.29 -22.32 1.28
CA ALA A 277 4.90 -23.73 1.27
C ALA A 277 3.47 -23.93 0.72
N LEU A 278 2.55 -22.99 0.97
CA LEU A 278 1.19 -23.02 0.43
C LEU A 278 1.16 -22.85 -1.08
N GLU A 279 1.99 -21.95 -1.61
CA GLU A 279 2.13 -21.69 -3.04
C GLU A 279 2.64 -22.93 -3.76
N GLN A 280 3.75 -23.52 -3.29
CA GLN A 280 4.35 -24.71 -3.90
C GLN A 280 3.40 -25.91 -4.00
N LYS A 281 2.47 -26.07 -3.05
CA LYS A 281 1.50 -27.17 -3.06
C LYS A 281 0.20 -26.82 -3.80
N GLY A 282 0.04 -25.58 -4.27
CA GLY A 282 -1.23 -25.10 -4.84
C GLY A 282 -2.38 -25.17 -3.83
N ALA A 283 -2.15 -24.63 -2.63
CA ALA A 283 -3.09 -24.77 -1.51
C ALA A 283 -4.49 -24.23 -1.85
N THR A 284 -5.51 -24.89 -1.31
CA THR A 284 -6.90 -24.45 -1.41
C THR A 284 -7.15 -23.21 -0.56
N LYS A 285 -8.24 -22.47 -0.87
CA LYS A 285 -8.69 -21.32 -0.08
C LYS A 285 -8.83 -21.64 1.41
N ALA A 286 -9.35 -22.82 1.75
CA ALA A 286 -9.55 -23.25 3.12
C ALA A 286 -8.23 -23.41 3.89
N GLU A 287 -7.22 -24.01 3.26
CA GLU A 287 -5.88 -24.17 3.87
C GLU A 287 -5.17 -22.82 4.03
N VAL A 288 -5.32 -21.93 3.05
CA VAL A 288 -4.78 -20.55 3.13
C VAL A 288 -5.46 -19.80 4.28
N LEU A 289 -6.79 -19.82 4.33
CA LEU A 289 -7.57 -19.16 5.38
C LEU A 289 -7.25 -19.72 6.77
N GLU A 290 -7.12 -21.04 6.92
CA GLU A 290 -6.71 -21.67 8.17
C GLU A 290 -5.35 -21.15 8.63
N THR A 291 -4.40 -21.02 7.69
CA THR A 291 -3.06 -20.47 7.99
C THR A 291 -3.14 -19.01 8.42
N ILE A 292 -3.90 -18.18 7.69
CA ILE A 292 -4.09 -16.76 8.07
C ILE A 292 -4.71 -16.66 9.47
N ASN A 293 -5.74 -17.45 9.77
CA ASN A 293 -6.43 -17.41 11.06
C ASN A 293 -5.54 -17.81 12.24
N LYS A 294 -4.49 -18.61 12.04
CA LYS A 294 -3.47 -18.87 13.08
C LYS A 294 -2.69 -17.61 13.45
N PHE A 295 -2.55 -16.66 12.53
CA PHE A 295 -1.84 -15.41 12.74
C PHE A 295 -2.75 -14.29 13.26
N VAL A 296 -4.06 -14.36 13.07
CA VAL A 296 -4.99 -13.37 13.62
C VAL A 296 -5.05 -13.55 15.14
N ALA A 297 -4.60 -12.55 15.89
CA ALA A 297 -4.65 -12.61 17.34
C ALA A 297 -6.10 -12.45 17.83
N ASN A 298 -6.55 -13.34 18.71
CA ASN A 298 -7.76 -13.11 19.48
C ASN A 298 -7.44 -12.10 20.61
N THR A 299 -8.44 -11.30 21.01
CA THR A 299 -8.33 -10.18 21.98
C THR A 299 -7.66 -10.56 23.33
N SER A 300 -7.48 -11.85 23.61
CA SER A 300 -6.90 -12.42 24.82
C SER A 300 -5.39 -12.74 24.77
N VAL A 301 -4.67 -12.55 23.66
CA VAL A 301 -3.24 -12.88 23.57
C VAL A 301 -2.41 -11.66 23.16
N LYS A 302 -2.14 -10.76 24.12
CA LYS A 302 -1.26 -9.59 23.92
C LYS A 302 0.24 -9.90 24.10
N ASN A 303 0.60 -11.09 24.57
CA ASN A 303 1.98 -11.42 24.96
C ASN A 303 2.93 -11.76 23.78
N ASN A 304 2.41 -11.86 22.55
CA ASN A 304 3.21 -12.07 21.33
C ASN A 304 3.02 -10.94 20.30
N VAL A 305 2.49 -9.79 20.75
CA VAL A 305 2.05 -8.68 19.88
C VAL A 305 3.04 -7.53 19.85
N GLU A 306 3.96 -7.39 20.82
CA GLU A 306 4.99 -6.33 20.83
C GLU A 306 5.62 -6.17 19.45
N GLY A 307 5.68 -4.95 18.90
CA GLY A 307 6.06 -4.61 17.51
C GLY A 307 7.53 -4.76 17.19
N GLN A 308 7.86 -4.82 15.90
CA GLN A 308 9.25 -4.72 15.41
C GLN A 308 9.41 -3.36 14.76
#